data_AF-A0A1I9W214-F1
#
_entry.id   AF-A0A1I9W214-F1
#
_cell.length_a   1.000
_cell.length_b   1.000
_cell.length_c   1.000
_cell.angle_alpha   90.00
_cell.angle_beta   90.00
_cell.angle_gamma   90.00
#
_symmetry.space_group_name_H-M   'P 1'
#
loop_
_entity.id
_entity.type
_entity.pdbx_description
1 polymer ?
#
loop_
_entity_poly.entity_id
_entity_poly.type
_entity_poly.pdbx_seq_one_letter_code
_entity_poly.pdbx_strand_id
1 'polypeptide(L)' 'VFVAVCICVSQAVSYSGCTKSGQNYCLCVGSNVCGDGKNCQLNSSGNQCVDGEGTPKPKSQTEDDFEEIPDEEILN' A
#
# COMPACT_ATOMS: atom_id res chain seq x y z
N VAL A 1 -3.18 29.00 27.38
CA VAL A 1 -3.96 27.82 26.91
C VAL A 1 -3.32 27.37 25.61
N PHE A 2 -2.49 26.33 25.64
CA PHE A 2 -1.88 25.75 24.44
C PHE A 2 -2.82 24.66 23.93
N VAL A 3 -3.45 24.89 22.77
CA VAL A 3 -4.29 23.90 22.11
C VAL A 3 -3.38 23.00 21.30
N ALA A 4 -3.11 21.80 21.81
CA ALA A 4 -2.41 20.77 21.06
C ALA A 4 -3.37 20.21 19.99
N VAL A 5 -3.20 20.64 18.75
CA VAL A 5 -3.92 20.09 17.59
C VAL A 5 -3.20 18.80 17.20
N CYS A 6 -3.71 17.66 17.64
CA CYS A 6 -3.27 16.38 17.08
C CYS A 6 -3.81 16.27 15.66
N ILE A 7 -3.00 16.66 14.66
CA ILE A 7 -3.33 16.44 13.26
C ILE A 7 -3.20 14.95 12.99
N CYS A 8 -4.31 14.24 12.99
CA CYS A 8 -4.37 12.85 12.55
C CYS A 8 -4.12 12.84 11.03
N VAL A 9 -2.86 12.74 10.61
CA VAL A 9 -2.53 12.51 9.19
C VAL A 9 -3.05 11.12 8.85
N SER A 10 -4.23 11.08 8.24
CA SER A 10 -4.82 9.84 7.76
C SER A 10 -4.00 9.41 6.54
N GLN A 11 -3.01 8.55 6.76
CA GLN A 11 -2.20 7.99 5.69
C GLN A 11 -3.14 7.30 4.70
N ALA A 12 -3.34 7.91 3.53
CA ALA A 12 -4.16 7.34 2.48
C ALA A 12 -3.42 6.14 1.87
N VAL A 13 -3.75 4.93 2.33
CA VAL A 13 -3.18 3.71 1.75
C VAL A 13 -3.68 3.57 0.32
N SER A 14 -2.79 3.85 -0.63
CA SER A 14 -3.08 3.71 -2.05
C SER A 14 -2.80 2.28 -2.49
N TYR A 15 -3.87 1.54 -2.81
CA TYR A 15 -3.77 0.22 -3.38
C TYR A 15 -3.46 0.31 -4.87
N SER A 16 -2.48 -0.47 -5.32
CA SER A 16 -2.07 -0.54 -6.74
C SER A 16 -2.23 -1.96 -7.27
N GLY A 17 -2.17 -2.12 -8.60
CA GLY A 17 -2.30 -3.41 -9.28
C GLY A 17 -1.35 -4.48 -8.73
N CYS A 18 -1.84 -5.70 -8.53
CA CYS A 18 -1.01 -6.84 -8.16
C CYS A 18 0.04 -7.11 -9.26
N THR A 19 1.27 -7.43 -8.87
CA THR A 19 2.38 -7.67 -9.82
C THR A 19 2.80 -9.13 -9.87
N LYS A 20 2.43 -9.92 -8.86
CA LYS A 20 2.71 -11.36 -8.78
C LYS A 20 1.46 -12.14 -8.37
N SER A 21 1.37 -13.37 -8.87
CA SER A 21 0.38 -14.35 -8.42
C SER A 21 0.63 -14.71 -6.95
N GLY A 22 -0.43 -14.92 -6.18
CA GLY A 22 -0.39 -15.20 -4.75
C GLY A 22 -0.38 -13.95 -3.86
N GLN A 23 -0.47 -12.74 -4.42
CA GLN A 23 -0.46 -11.50 -3.62
C GLN A 23 -1.82 -11.15 -3.01
N ASN A 24 -1.81 -10.51 -1.84
CA ASN A 24 -2.97 -9.83 -1.26
C ASN A 24 -2.66 -8.36 -0.96
N TYR A 25 -3.68 -7.62 -0.51
CA TYR A 25 -3.64 -6.16 -0.33
C TYR A 25 -3.18 -5.40 -1.59
N CYS A 26 -3.68 -5.81 -2.75
CA CYS A 26 -3.44 -5.16 -4.04
C CYS A 26 -4.68 -5.24 -4.93
N LEU A 27 -4.74 -4.39 -5.96
CA LEU A 27 -5.85 -4.39 -6.93
C LEU A 27 -5.69 -5.60 -7.86
N CYS A 28 -6.63 -6.53 -7.78
CA CYS A 28 -6.57 -7.80 -8.51
C CYS A 28 -7.59 -7.85 -9.66
N VAL A 29 -8.88 -7.89 -9.32
CA VAL A 29 -9.98 -8.01 -10.28
C VAL A 29 -10.48 -6.60 -10.62
N GLY A 30 -9.98 -6.05 -11.73
CA GLY A 30 -10.21 -4.64 -12.08
C GLY A 30 -9.59 -3.71 -11.03
N SER A 31 -10.40 -2.81 -10.45
CA SER A 31 -9.99 -1.87 -9.40
C SER A 31 -10.41 -2.32 -7.99
N ASN A 32 -10.65 -3.62 -7.78
CA ASN A 32 -11.02 -4.17 -6.48
C ASN A 32 -9.80 -4.74 -5.74
N VAL A 33 -9.70 -4.42 -4.44
CA VAL A 33 -8.65 -4.92 -3.55
C VAL A 33 -8.90 -6.39 -3.21
N CYS A 34 -7.87 -7.22 -3.37
CA CYS A 34 -7.87 -8.60 -2.86
C CYS A 34 -7.36 -8.58 -1.42
N GLY A 35 -8.28 -8.69 -0.45
CA GLY A 35 -8.01 -8.49 0.98
C GLY A 35 -7.44 -9.73 1.69
N ASP A 36 -7.52 -9.69 3.02
CA ASP A 36 -7.02 -10.75 3.88
C ASP A 36 -7.73 -12.11 3.65
N GLY A 37 -7.02 -13.21 3.90
CA GLY A 37 -7.51 -14.57 3.68
C GLY A 37 -7.77 -14.92 2.21
N LYS A 38 -7.41 -14.03 1.28
CA LYS A 38 -7.50 -14.22 -0.17
C LYS A 38 -6.15 -13.99 -0.82
N ASN A 39 -5.99 -14.47 -2.05
CA ASN A 39 -4.84 -14.20 -2.89
C ASN A 39 -5.25 -13.93 -4.35
N CYS A 40 -4.47 -13.11 -5.02
CA CYS A 40 -4.67 -12.76 -6.42
C CYS A 40 -3.92 -13.73 -7.33
N GLN A 41 -4.62 -14.43 -8.20
CA GLN A 41 -4.06 -15.23 -9.28
C GLN A 41 -4.05 -14.43 -10.58
N LEU A 42 -2.86 -14.17 -11.11
CA LEU A 42 -2.66 -13.50 -12.40
C LEU A 42 -2.76 -14.56 -13.51
N ASN A 43 -3.82 -14.47 -14.34
CA ASN A 43 -4.06 -15.38 -15.45
C ASN A 43 -4.20 -14.58 -16.77
N SER A 44 -3.80 -15.18 -17.91
CA SER A 44 -3.86 -14.52 -19.23
C SER A 44 -5.29 -14.13 -19.67
N SER A 45 -6.32 -14.78 -19.10
CA SER A 45 -7.73 -14.50 -19.38
C SER A 45 -8.35 -13.46 -18.44
N GLY A 46 -7.61 -13.01 -17.43
CA GLY A 46 -8.08 -12.09 -16.39
C GLY A 46 -7.69 -12.56 -15.00
N ASN A 47 -7.32 -11.59 -14.16
CA ASN A 47 -6.92 -11.86 -12.78
C ASN A 47 -8.11 -12.32 -11.94
N GLN A 48 -7.86 -13.19 -10.96
CA GLN A 48 -8.89 -13.72 -10.06
C GLN A 48 -8.43 -13.60 -8.61
N CYS A 49 -9.29 -13.08 -7.73
CA CYS A 49 -9.04 -13.08 -6.29
C CYS A 49 -9.77 -14.28 -5.67
N VAL A 50 -9.02 -15.25 -5.18
CA VAL A 50 -9.54 -16.53 -4.65
C VAL A 50 -9.25 -16.64 -3.16
N ASP A 51 -10.03 -17.46 -2.45
CA ASP A 51 -9.77 -17.76 -1.05
C ASP A 51 -8.46 -18.55 -0.89
N GLY A 52 -7.69 -18.19 0.14
CA GLY A 52 -6.38 -18.77 0.43
C GLY A 52 -5.37 -17.71 0.86
N GLU A 53 -4.44 -18.09 1.72
CA GLU A 53 -3.45 -17.17 2.28
C GLU A 53 -2.58 -16.53 1.17
N GLY A 54 -2.49 -15.20 1.18
CA GLY A 54 -1.74 -14.42 0.21
C GLY A 54 -0.60 -13.64 0.85
N THR A 55 0.43 -13.33 0.07
CA THR A 55 1.53 -12.48 0.53
C THR A 55 1.21 -11.01 0.24
N PRO A 56 1.30 -10.10 1.22
CA PRO A 56 1.04 -8.67 1.00
C PRO A 56 1.91 -8.10 -0.10
N LYS A 57 1.29 -7.35 -1.02
CA LYS A 57 2.08 -6.59 -1.98
C LYS A 57 2.99 -5.63 -1.20
N PRO A 58 4.31 -5.61 -1.47
CA PRO A 58 5.20 -4.66 -0.84
C PRO A 58 4.74 -3.24 -1.17
N LYS A 59 4.72 -2.37 -0.15
CA LYS A 59 4.39 -0.96 -0.33
C LYS A 59 5.38 -0.36 -1.33
N SER A 60 4.86 0.34 -2.33
CA SER A 60 5.69 1.17 -3.20
C SER A 60 6.09 2.38 -2.37
N GLN A 61 7.33 2.40 -1.86
CA GLN A 61 7.91 3.61 -1.30
C GLN A 61 8.22 4.52 -2.49
N THR A 62 7.48 5.61 -2.62
CA THR A 62 7.82 6.68 -3.54
C THR A 62 8.69 7.67 -2.76
N GLU A 63 9.71 8.24 -3.39
CA GLU A 63 10.70 9.12 -2.72
C GLU A 63 10.09 10.41 -2.13
N ASP A 64 8.82 10.70 -2.41
CA ASP A 64 8.00 11.78 -1.83
C ASP A 64 7.50 11.53 -0.40
N ASP A 65 7.79 10.37 0.22
CA ASP A 65 7.44 10.10 1.63
C ASP A 65 8.49 10.66 2.62
N PHE A 66 9.44 11.45 2.11
CA PHE A 66 10.39 12.22 2.91
C PHE A 66 9.90 13.66 3.03
N GLU A 67 9.55 14.06 4.25
CA GLU A 67 9.44 15.48 4.60
C GLU A 67 10.84 16.10 4.47
N GLU A 68 10.97 17.23 3.77
CA GLU A 68 12.24 17.92 3.55
C GLU A 68 12.86 18.27 4.92
N ILE A 69 13.92 17.55 5.31
CA ILE A 69 14.63 17.78 6.56
C ILE A 69 15.38 19.10 6.40
N PRO A 70 15.14 20.13 7.23
CA PRO A 70 15.90 21.37 7.15
C PRO A 70 17.39 21.11 7.37
N ASP A 71 18.24 21.69 6.52
CA ASP A 71 19.70 21.44 6.46
C ASP A 71 20.45 21.63 7.80
N GLU A 72 19.83 22.34 8.75
CA GLU A 72 20.33 22.64 10.09
C GLU A 72 20.35 21.44 11.06
N GLU A 73 19.69 20.31 10.73
CA GLU A 73 19.78 19.06 11.52
C GLU A 73 20.78 18.02 10.96
N ILE A 74 21.30 18.21 9.74
CA ILE A 74 22.20 17.25 9.08
C ILE A 74 23.67 17.46 9.49
N LEU A 75 23.99 18.61 10.11
CA LEU A 75 25.34 18.95 10.55
C LEU A 75 25.47 18.90 12.09
N ASN A 76 25.48 17.69 12.65
CA ASN A 76 26.07 17.40 13.97
C ASN A 76 26.86 16.10 13.94
#